data_AF-A0A3D1QZ33-F1
#
_entry.id   AF-A0A3D1QZ33-F1
#
_cell.length_a   1.000
_cell.length_b   1.000
_cell.length_c   1.000
_cell.angle_alpha   90.00
_cell.angle_beta   90.00
_cell.angle_gamma   90.00
#
_symmetry.space_group_name_H-M   'P 1'
#
loop_
_entity.id
_entity.type
_entity.pdbx_description
1 polymer ?
#
loop_
_entity_poly.entity_id
_entity_poly.type
_entity_poly.pdbx_seq_one_letter_code
_entity_poly.pdbx_strand_id
1 'polypeptide(L)' 'AMEYIDGSDLERLTREAGGLFPPHLAARIAACICDALYYANRQTDLTSGKPLNVIHRDVTPGNVMITRQGVVKLVDFGV' A
#
# COMPACT_ATOMS: atom_id res chain seq x y z
N ALA A 1 -13.19 7.97 -9.37
CA ALA A 1 -11.99 7.63 -10.14
C ALA A 1 -10.81 7.58 -9.16
N MET A 2 -9.91 6.60 -9.28
CA MET A 2 -8.71 6.54 -8.42
C MET A 2 -7.78 7.72 -8.76
N GLU A 3 -7.13 8.27 -7.73
CA GLU A 3 -6.09 9.30 -7.87
C GLU A 3 -4.96 8.76 -8.77
N TYR A 4 -4.50 9.56 -9.74
CA TYR A 4 -3.29 9.22 -10.49
C TYR A 4 -2.07 9.32 -9.56
N ILE A 5 -1.31 8.23 -9.46
CA ILE A 5 -0.10 8.17 -8.65
C ILE A 5 1.12 8.28 -9.57
N ASP A 6 1.84 9.41 -9.48
CA ASP A 6 3.15 9.59 -10.17
C ASP A 6 4.24 8.81 -9.41
N GLY A 7 4.46 7.57 -9.83
CA GLY A 7 5.34 6.61 -9.18
C GLY A 7 5.45 5.28 -9.93
N SER A 8 6.12 4.32 -9.31
CA SER A 8 6.21 2.92 -9.77
C SER A 8 5.77 1.98 -8.65
N ASP A 9 5.29 0.80 -9.02
CA ASP A 9 5.03 -0.29 -8.08
C ASP A 9 6.34 -0.89 -7.55
N LEU A 10 6.27 -1.50 -6.37
CA LEU A 10 7.42 -2.08 -5.67
C LEU A 10 7.98 -3.29 -6.42
N GLU A 11 7.16 -4.03 -7.17
CA GLU A 11 7.62 -5.16 -7.98
C GLU A 11 8.61 -4.69 -9.05
N ARG A 12 8.24 -3.65 -9.80
CA ARG A 12 9.08 -3.02 -10.81
C ARG A 12 10.34 -2.43 -10.21
N LEU A 13 10.24 -1.71 -9.10
CA LEU A 13 11.41 -1.13 -8.43
C LEU A 13 12.38 -2.20 -7.93
N THR A 14 11.86 -3.30 -7.40
CA THR A 14 12.68 -4.44 -6.94
C THR A 14 13.40 -5.09 -8.11
N ARG A 15 12.71 -5.27 -9.25
CA ARG A 15 13.30 -5.81 -10.48
C ARG A 15 14.38 -4.90 -11.05
N GLU A 16 14.14 -3.59 -11.10
CA GLU A 16 15.11 -2.59 -11.58
C GLU A 16 16.34 -2.48 -10.66
N ALA A 17 16.18 -2.75 -9.36
CA ALA A 17 17.27 -2.83 -8.39
C ALA A 17 18.05 -4.16 -8.42
N GLY A 18 17.75 -5.08 -9.36
CA GLY A 18 18.40 -6.38 -9.44
C GLY A 18 18.03 -7.35 -8.31
N GLY A 19 16.85 -7.16 -7.70
CA GLY A 19 16.33 -8.00 -6.62
C GLY A 19 16.87 -7.67 -5.23
N LEU A 20 17.78 -6.70 -5.10
CA LEU A 20 18.35 -6.29 -3.83
C LEU A 20 17.68 -5.01 -3.35
N PHE A 21 16.98 -5.11 -2.22
CA PHE A 21 16.41 -3.96 -1.53
C PHE A 21 17.13 -3.75 -0.20
N PRO A 22 17.61 -2.54 0.13
CA PRO A 22 18.21 -2.28 1.43
C PRO A 22 17.24 -2.65 2.56
N PRO A 23 17.65 -3.44 3.57
CA PRO A 23 16.74 -3.95 4.60
C PRO A 23 15.96 -2.85 5.34
N HIS A 24 16.60 -1.69 5.57
CA HIS A 24 15.96 -0.55 6.23
C HIS A 24 14.84 0.08 5.39
N LEU A 25 14.97 0.10 4.06
CA LEU A 25 13.90 0.58 3.19
C LEU A 25 12.75 -0.43 3.12
N ALA A 26 13.07 -1.73 3.05
CA ALA A 26 12.06 -2.77 3.09
C ALA A 26 11.23 -2.71 4.39
N ALA A 27 11.89 -2.53 5.54
CA ALA A 27 11.22 -2.36 6.83
C ALA A 27 10.34 -1.10 6.86
N ARG A 28 10.81 0.02 6.30
CA ARG A 28 10.02 1.26 6.19
C ARG A 28 8.75 1.04 5.36
N ILE A 29 8.87 0.39 4.20
CA ILE A 29 7.74 0.12 3.31
C ILE A 29 6.74 -0.81 4.01
N ALA A 30 7.21 -1.88 4.65
CA ALA A 30 6.37 -2.79 5.41
C ALA A 30 5.59 -2.07 6.54
N ALA A 31 6.24 -1.17 7.27
CA ALA A 31 5.58 -0.36 8.29
C ALA A 31 4.45 0.51 7.69
N CYS A 32 4.69 1.18 6.56
CA CYS A 32 3.66 1.97 5.89
C CYS A 32 2.48 1.10 5.39
N ILE A 33 2.74 -0.11 4.90
CA ILE A 33 1.70 -1.06 4.51
C ILE A 33 0.86 -1.47 5.73
N CYS A 34 1.51 -1.79 6.86
CA CYS A 34 0.81 -2.12 8.10
C CYS A 34 -0.08 -0.97 8.58
N ASP A 35 0.40 0.27 8.53
CA ASP A 35 -0.38 1.46 8.89
C ASP A 35 -1.60 1.62 7.98
N ALA A 36 -1.44 1.44 6.66
CA ALA A 36 -2.54 1.52 5.70
C ALA A 36 -3.59 0.44 5.92
N LEU A 37 -3.18 -0.81 6.17
CA LEU A 37 -4.07 -1.93 6.47
C LEU A 37 -4.81 -1.72 7.79
N TYR A 38 -4.11 -1.25 8.81
CA TYR A 38 -4.70 -0.94 10.11
C TYR A 38 -5.77 0.16 9.97
N TYR A 39 -5.45 1.23 9.25
CA TYR A 39 -6.39 2.30 8.96
C TYR A 39 -7.63 1.77 8.23
N ALA A 40 -7.45 1.03 7.14
CA ALA A 40 -8.56 0.49 6.36
C ALA A 40 -9.47 -0.43 7.19
N ASN A 41 -8.88 -1.32 7.98
CA ASN A 41 -9.65 -2.27 8.80
C ASN A 41 -10.50 -1.57 9.88
N ARG A 42 -10.02 -0.43 10.42
CA ARG A 42 -10.69 0.32 11.48
C ARG A 42 -11.67 1.37 10.98
N GLN A 43 -11.84 1.51 9.67
CA GLN A 43 -12.79 2.47 9.15
C GLN A 43 -14.23 2.13 9.55
N THR A 44 -15.03 3.16 9.74
CA THR A 44 -16.45 3.05 10.06
C THR A 44 -17.29 3.70 8.98
N ASP A 45 -18.44 3.11 8.70
CA ASP A 45 -19.44 3.69 7.80
C ASP A 45 -19.91 5.04 8.35
N LEU A 46 -19.84 6.09 7.52
CA LEU A 46 -20.12 7.47 7.94
C LEU A 46 -21.61 7.69 8.29
N THR A 47 -22.50 6.81 7.82
CA THR A 47 -23.96 6.97 8.00
C THR A 47 -24.47 6.18 9.20
N SER A 48 -23.98 4.95 9.37
CA SER A 48 -24.44 4.00 10.38
C SER A 48 -23.48 3.85 11.57
N GLY A 49 -22.26 4.38 11.46
CA GLY A 49 -21.22 4.29 12.50
C GLY A 49 -20.65 2.88 12.70
N LYS A 50 -21.06 1.89 11.87
CA LYS A 50 -20.60 0.51 12.00
C LYS A 50 -19.20 0.33 11.40
N PRO A 51 -18.35 -0.55 11.94
CA PRO A 51 -17.08 -0.91 11.31
C PRO A 51 -17.29 -1.45 9.89
N LEU A 52 -16.53 -0.92 8.94
CA LEU A 52 -16.48 -1.43 7.56
C LEU A 52 -15.69 -2.73 7.48
N ASN A 53 -14.76 -2.96 8.42
CA ASN A 53 -13.90 -4.13 8.49
C ASN A 53 -13.25 -4.46 7.13
N VAL A 54 -12.70 -3.44 6.46
CA VAL A 54 -12.10 -3.62 5.13
C VAL A 54 -10.90 -4.55 5.24
N ILE A 55 -10.84 -5.56 4.36
CA ILE A 55 -9.74 -6.50 4.25
C ILE A 55 -9.23 -6.42 2.82
N HIS A 56 -7.95 -6.09 2.63
CA HIS A 56 -7.35 -5.93 1.30
C HIS A 56 -7.29 -7.23 0.49
N ARG A 57 -7.05 -8.37 1.17
CA ARG A 57 -6.95 -9.75 0.63
C ARG A 57 -5.82 -10.02 -0.37
N ASP A 58 -5.30 -9.02 -1.06
CA ASP A 58 -4.26 -9.18 -2.07
C ASP A 58 -3.08 -8.22 -1.86
N VAL A 59 -2.28 -8.47 -0.82
CA VAL A 59 -1.08 -7.66 -0.55
C VAL A 59 0.11 -8.26 -1.29
N THR A 60 0.43 -7.69 -2.45
CA THR A 60 1.55 -8.07 -3.30
C THR A 60 2.43 -6.85 -3.63
N PRO A 61 3.70 -7.03 -4.04
CA PRO A 61 4.55 -5.90 -4.44
C PRO A 61 3.97 -5.07 -5.61
N GLY A 62 3.18 -5.66 -6.51
CA GLY A 62 2.49 -4.95 -7.59
C GLY A 62 1.41 -3.98 -7.10
N ASN A 63 0.85 -4.24 -5.92
CA ASN A 63 -0.18 -3.41 -5.28
C ASN A 63 0.39 -2.36 -4.32
N VAL A 64 1.72 -2.21 -4.27
CA VAL A 64 2.41 -1.22 -3.43
C VAL A 64 3.06 -0.18 -4.33
N MET A 65 2.47 1.01 -4.39
CA MET A 65 2.98 2.13 -5.18
C MET A 65 3.95 2.98 -4.36
N ILE A 66 5.06 3.39 -4.97
CA ILE A 66 6.00 4.35 -4.40
C ILE A 66 6.06 5.58 -5.31
N THR A 67 5.65 6.73 -4.77
CA THR A 67 5.68 7.99 -5.51
C THR A 67 7.11 8.49 -5.71
N ARG A 68 7.31 9.43 -6.64
CA ARG A 68 8.61 10.11 -6.82
C ARG A 68 9.11 10.84 -5.56
N GLN A 69 8.20 11.21 -4.67
CA GLN A 69 8.50 11.84 -3.38
C GLN A 69 8.78 10.81 -2.27
N GLY A 70 8.77 9.51 -2.59
CA GLY A 70 9.04 8.43 -1.63
C GLY A 70 7.84 8.06 -0.75
N VAL A 71 6.62 8.48 -1.12
CA VAL A 71 5.41 8.11 -0.38
C VAL A 71 4.98 6.71 -0.79
N VAL A 72 4.70 5.86 0.20
CA VAL A 72 4.17 4.50 -0.01
C VAL A 72 2.64 4.56 0.01
N LYS A 73 2.01 4.02 -1.04
CA LYS A 73 0.54 3.88 -1.14
C LYS A 73 0.19 2.43 -1.44
N LEU A 74 -0.68 1.85 -0.62
CA LEU A 74 -1.29 0.55 -0.89
C LEU A 74 -2.52 0.77 -1.78
N VAL A 75 -2.60 0.06 -2.91
CA VAL A 75 -3.65 0.21 -3.93
C VAL A 75 -4.33 -1.12 -4.21
N ASP A 76 -5.46 -1.07 -4.93
CA ASP A 76 -6.26 -2.25 -5.29
C ASP A 76 -6.80 -3.03 -4.09
N PHE A 77 -7.50 -2.32 -3.20
CA PHE A 77 -8.37 -2.96 -2.20
C PHE A 77 -9.49 -3.68 -2.95
N GLY A 78 -9.26 -4.97 -3.24
CA GLY A 78 -10.17 -5.80 -4.02
C GLY A 78 -11.63 -5.65 -3.58
N VAL A 79 -12.53 -5.66 -4.57
CA VAL A 79 -13.99 -5.54 -4.41
C VAL A 79 -14.57 -6.74 -3.67
#